data_AF-A0A176T455-F1
#
_entry.id   AF-A0A176T455-F1
#
_cell.length_a   1.000
_cell.length_b   1.000
_cell.length_c   1.000
_cell.angle_alpha   90.00
_cell.angle_beta   90.00
_cell.angle_gamma   90.00
#
_symmetry.space_group_name_H-M   'P 1'
#
loop_
_entity.id
_entity.type
_entity.pdbx_description
1 polymer ?
#
loop_
_entity_poly.entity_id
_entity_poly.type
_entity_poly.pdbx_seq_one_letter_code
_entity_poly.pdbx_strand_id
1 'polypeptide(L)'
;MHYEIELFRAKIFTGGVDIGAWSKLSKKDKKEALSKNWYVYYSFRDPITGKLKRQTNIKAGVNLYKDKRSRIHILTQLKESLEYVLSKGFNPYEDNSSLAEFIEKILSPEKSEIKNTPTHEETPVYLKKRLYKKHQSSPLLIHLLT
;
A
#
# COMPACT_ATOMS: atom_id res chain seq x y z
N MET A 1 -3.85 -14.11 21.15
CA MET A 1 -2.83 -13.66 20.18
C MET A 1 -3.52 -12.84 19.11
N HIS A 2 -3.39 -11.52 19.14
CA HIS A 2 -3.79 -10.67 18.02
C HIS A 2 -2.68 -10.72 16.97
N TYR A 3 -2.95 -11.37 15.84
CA TYR A 3 -2.07 -11.27 14.67
C TYR A 3 -2.37 -9.94 13.98
N GLU A 4 -1.42 -9.02 14.03
CA GLU A 4 -1.50 -7.80 13.23
C GLU A 4 -1.33 -8.18 11.76
N ILE A 5 -2.39 -8.00 10.97
CA ILE A 5 -2.39 -8.39 9.56
C ILE A 5 -1.68 -7.28 8.76
N GLU A 6 -0.58 -7.62 8.10
CA GLU A 6 0.12 -6.71 7.18
C GLU A 6 -0.84 -6.25 6.06
N LEU A 7 -1.24 -4.97 6.11
CA LEU A 7 -2.19 -4.37 5.17
C LEU A 7 -1.52 -3.95 3.86
N PHE A 8 -0.29 -3.45 3.92
CA PHE A 8 0.47 -3.00 2.76
C PHE A 8 1.96 -3.21 2.97
N ARG A 9 2.71 -3.20 1.87
CA ARG A 9 4.18 -3.29 1.86
C ARG A 9 4.76 -2.47 0.74
N ALA A 10 5.57 -1.45 1.04
CA ALA A 10 6.25 -0.62 0.05
C ALA A 10 7.78 -0.83 0.07
N LYS A 11 8.41 -0.75 -1.10
CA LYS A 11 9.84 -0.95 -1.31
C LYS A 11 10.34 -0.11 -2.48
N ILE A 12 11.65 0.11 -2.54
CA ILE A 12 12.31 0.84 -3.62
C ILE A 12 13.01 -0.16 -4.54
N PHE A 13 12.86 0.02 -5.85
CA PHE A 13 13.63 -0.68 -6.85
C PHE A 13 14.72 0.24 -7.42
N THR A 14 15.96 -0.21 -7.36
CA THR A 14 17.18 0.57 -7.66
C THR A 14 17.90 0.08 -8.90
N GLY A 15 17.16 -0.28 -9.96
CA GLY A 15 17.76 -0.72 -11.21
C GLY A 15 18.44 -2.10 -11.13
N GLY A 16 18.02 -2.95 -10.18
CA GLY A 16 18.50 -4.32 -10.05
C GLY A 16 19.81 -4.50 -9.28
N VAL A 17 20.26 -3.46 -8.56
CA VAL A 17 21.43 -3.56 -7.67
C VAL A 17 21.04 -3.33 -6.21
N ASP A 18 21.77 -3.96 -5.28
CA ASP A 18 21.66 -3.63 -3.86
C ASP A 18 22.27 -2.25 -3.58
N ILE A 19 21.46 -1.35 -3.03
CA ILE A 19 21.87 0.01 -2.73
C ILE A 19 22.85 0.09 -1.55
N GLY A 20 22.80 -0.88 -0.61
CA GLY A 20 23.74 -0.98 0.50
C GLY A 20 25.15 -1.33 0.03
N ALA A 21 25.25 -2.11 -1.04
CA ALA A 21 26.51 -2.47 -1.69
C ALA A 21 26.98 -1.45 -2.74
N TRP A 22 26.31 -0.30 -2.90
CA TRP A 22 26.58 0.64 -4.00
C TRP A 22 28.05 1.09 -4.07
N SER A 23 28.70 1.34 -2.93
CA SER A 23 30.11 1.75 -2.91
C SER A 23 31.03 0.71 -3.54
N LYS A 24 30.72 -0.58 -3.35
CA LYS A 24 31.48 -1.75 -3.81
C LYS A 24 31.26 -2.08 -5.29
N LEU A 25 30.22 -1.54 -5.92
CA LEU A 25 29.91 -1.79 -7.34
C LEU A 25 30.97 -1.17 -8.28
N SER A 26 31.21 -1.84 -9.41
CA SER A 26 32.05 -1.29 -10.47
C SER A 26 31.42 -0.04 -11.10
N LYS A 27 32.24 0.78 -11.78
CA LYS A 27 31.72 1.95 -12.53
C LYS A 27 30.73 1.52 -13.61
N LYS A 28 30.93 0.35 -14.23
CA LYS A 28 30.05 -0.21 -15.26
C LYS A 28 28.69 -0.57 -14.66
N ASP A 29 28.66 -1.29 -13.55
CA ASP A 29 27.39 -1.72 -12.91
C ASP A 29 26.60 -0.52 -12.37
N LYS A 30 27.29 0.49 -11.82
CA LYS A 30 26.67 1.75 -11.42
C LYS A 30 25.98 2.45 -12.59
N LYS A 31 26.66 2.53 -13.74
CA LYS A 31 26.11 3.13 -14.97
C LYS A 31 24.92 2.32 -15.49
N GLU A 32 25.03 0.99 -15.49
CA GLU A 32 23.95 0.10 -15.91
C GLU A 32 22.72 0.25 -15.00
N ALA A 33 22.90 0.26 -13.68
CA ALA A 33 21.82 0.48 -12.73
C ALA A 33 21.12 1.84 -12.94
N LEU A 34 21.87 2.91 -13.22
CA LEU A 34 21.32 4.25 -13.50
C LEU A 34 20.60 4.34 -14.85
N SER A 35 20.95 3.49 -15.82
CA SER A 35 20.24 3.43 -17.10
C SER A 35 18.86 2.76 -16.99
N LYS A 36 18.65 1.90 -15.98
CA LYS A 36 17.39 1.22 -15.71
C LYS A 36 16.41 2.14 -14.97
N ASN A 37 15.12 1.80 -15.06
CA ASN A 37 14.07 2.49 -14.31
C ASN A 37 14.18 2.22 -12.81
N TRP A 38 14.12 3.29 -12.02
CA TRP A 38 13.95 3.26 -10.57
C TRP A 38 12.52 3.70 -10.24
N TYR A 39 11.94 3.10 -9.20
CA TYR A 39 10.56 3.35 -8.79
C TYR A 39 10.29 2.83 -7.37
N VAL A 40 9.25 3.39 -6.74
CA VAL A 40 8.62 2.75 -5.59
C VAL A 40 7.66 1.70 -6.10
N TYR A 41 7.70 0.54 -5.47
CA TYR A 41 6.73 -0.50 -5.66
C TYR A 41 6.07 -0.88 -4.34
N TYR A 42 4.78 -1.19 -4.42
CA TYR A 42 4.06 -1.61 -3.25
C TYR A 42 3.00 -2.66 -3.57
N SER A 43 2.65 -3.41 -2.54
CA SER A 43 1.51 -4.30 -2.52
C SER A 43 0.53 -3.81 -1.48
N PHE A 44 -0.76 -3.99 -1.75
CA PHE A 44 -1.84 -3.70 -0.85
C PHE A 44 -2.72 -4.94 -0.72
N ARG A 45 -3.27 -5.19 0.46
CA ARG A 45 -4.08 -6.38 0.72
C ARG A 45 -5.41 -6.22 0.01
N ASP A 46 -5.64 -7.11 -0.95
CA ASP A 46 -6.89 -7.12 -1.69
C ASP A 46 -8.05 -7.43 -0.75
N PRO A 47 -9.09 -6.59 -0.72
CA PRO A 47 -10.24 -6.85 0.10
C PRO A 47 -10.92 -8.19 -0.31
N ILE A 48 -11.07 -8.51 -1.58
CA ILE A 48 -11.84 -9.71 -1.92
C ILE A 48 -11.07 -10.98 -1.51
N THR A 49 -9.79 -11.06 -1.89
CA THR A 49 -9.00 -12.30 -1.71
C THR A 49 -8.22 -12.37 -0.40
N GLY A 50 -7.97 -11.23 0.25
CA GLY A 50 -7.15 -11.15 1.46
C GLY A 50 -5.67 -11.36 1.23
N LYS A 51 -5.20 -11.45 -0.02
CA LYS A 51 -3.78 -11.60 -0.36
C LYS A 51 -3.18 -10.24 -0.66
N LEU A 52 -1.89 -10.05 -0.36
CA LEU A 52 -1.16 -8.87 -0.84
C LEU A 52 -1.06 -8.94 -2.37
N LYS A 53 -1.64 -7.96 -3.05
CA LYS A 53 -1.59 -7.83 -4.50
C LYS A 53 -0.76 -6.62 -4.89
N ARG A 54 0.01 -6.79 -5.97
CA ARG A 54 0.92 -5.78 -6.49
C ARG A 54 0.14 -4.62 -7.10
N GLN A 55 0.48 -3.39 -6.71
CA GLN A 55 -0.10 -2.17 -7.26
C GLN A 55 0.83 -1.54 -8.30
N THR A 56 0.35 -0.51 -9.01
CA THR A 56 1.12 0.22 -10.02
C THR A 56 2.39 0.85 -9.44
N ASN A 57 3.49 0.81 -10.21
CA ASN A 57 4.76 1.43 -9.84
C ASN A 57 4.69 2.94 -9.87
N ILE A 58 5.32 3.59 -8.90
CA ILE A 58 5.40 5.05 -8.85
C ILE A 58 6.83 5.48 -9.20
N LYS A 59 6.98 6.08 -10.39
CA LYS A 59 8.27 6.57 -10.90
C LYS A 59 8.57 8.02 -10.50
N ALA A 60 7.55 8.86 -10.36
CA ALA A 60 7.63 10.27 -9.93
C ALA A 60 8.76 11.09 -10.58
N GLY A 61 9.02 10.90 -11.89
CA GLY A 61 10.08 11.63 -12.60
C GLY A 61 11.52 11.31 -12.18
N VAL A 62 11.74 10.36 -11.26
CA VAL A 62 13.06 10.11 -10.65
C VAL A 62 14.14 9.74 -11.66
N ASN A 63 13.75 9.13 -12.79
CA ASN A 63 14.68 8.66 -13.81
C ASN A 63 15.28 9.79 -14.67
N LEU A 64 14.79 11.02 -14.52
CA LEU A 64 15.39 12.22 -15.15
C LEU A 64 16.75 12.56 -14.50
N TYR A 65 16.89 12.32 -13.20
CA TYR A 65 18.12 12.56 -12.45
C TYR A 65 19.21 11.54 -12.83
N LYS A 66 20.46 12.00 -12.94
CA LYS A 66 21.59 11.19 -13.41
C LYS A 66 22.40 10.56 -12.27
N ASP A 67 22.23 11.02 -11.04
CA ASP A 67 22.99 10.56 -9.89
C ASP A 67 22.14 9.76 -8.89
N LYS A 68 22.79 8.83 -8.20
CA LYS A 68 22.15 7.95 -7.22
C LYS A 68 21.62 8.69 -5.98
N ARG A 69 22.27 9.78 -5.55
CA ARG A 69 21.90 10.49 -4.32
C ARG A 69 20.52 11.13 -4.48
N SER A 70 20.32 11.87 -5.57
CA SER A 70 19.04 12.51 -5.90
C SER A 70 17.93 11.47 -6.06
N ARG A 71 18.20 10.37 -6.79
CA ARG A 71 17.20 9.31 -6.99
C ARG A 71 16.76 8.66 -5.68
N ILE A 72 17.68 8.31 -4.79
CA ILE A 72 17.35 7.71 -3.50
C ILE A 72 16.60 8.69 -2.59
N HIS A 73 17.02 9.96 -2.56
CA HIS A 73 16.34 10.95 -1.74
C HIS A 73 14.85 11.05 -2.10
N ILE A 74 14.55 11.23 -3.39
CA ILE A 74 13.17 11.33 -3.90
C ILE A 74 12.38 10.04 -3.62
N LEU A 75 12.95 8.87 -3.90
CA LEU A 75 12.25 7.59 -3.70
C LEU A 75 12.00 7.27 -2.23
N THR A 76 12.88 7.72 -1.34
CA THR A 76 12.71 7.53 0.12
C THR A 76 11.54 8.37 0.61
N GLN A 77 11.51 9.66 0.26
CA GLN A 77 10.39 10.55 0.60
C GLN A 77 9.08 10.05 0.00
N LEU A 78 9.10 9.61 -1.26
CA LEU A 78 7.92 9.05 -1.92
C LEU A 78 7.41 7.78 -1.22
N LYS A 79 8.31 6.89 -0.79
CA LYS A 79 7.95 5.68 -0.04
C LYS A 79 7.31 6.05 1.30
N GLU A 80 7.92 6.95 2.05
CA GLU A 80 7.44 7.39 3.37
C GLU A 80 6.06 8.05 3.25
N SER A 81 5.87 8.97 2.31
CA SER A 81 4.59 9.61 2.05
C SER A 81 3.51 8.61 1.63
N LEU A 82 3.86 7.63 0.78
CA LEU A 82 2.94 6.56 0.40
C LEU A 82 2.52 5.73 1.61
N GLU A 83 3.47 5.28 2.42
CA GLU A 83 3.20 4.49 3.62
C GLU A 83 2.34 5.29 4.63
N TYR A 84 2.61 6.58 4.78
CA TYR A 84 1.82 7.47 5.62
C TYR A 84 0.36 7.54 5.14
N VAL A 85 0.13 7.86 3.85
CA VAL A 85 -1.21 7.97 3.27
C VAL A 85 -1.99 6.65 3.39
N LEU A 86 -1.35 5.51 3.12
CA LEU A 86 -1.96 4.19 3.29
C LEU A 86 -2.29 3.89 4.77
N SER A 87 -1.42 4.28 5.70
CA SER A 87 -1.67 4.12 7.15
C SER A 87 -2.85 4.95 7.65
N LYS A 88 -3.16 6.07 6.97
CA LYS A 88 -4.32 6.93 7.28
C LYS A 88 -5.63 6.45 6.65
N GLY A 89 -5.61 5.33 5.92
CA GLY A 89 -6.81 4.70 5.37
C GLY A 89 -7.05 4.92 3.89
N PHE A 90 -6.08 5.45 3.14
CA PHE A 90 -6.18 5.48 1.67
C PHE A 90 -6.20 4.05 1.11
N ASN A 91 -7.14 3.74 0.23
CA ASN A 91 -7.32 2.40 -0.34
C ASN A 91 -7.21 2.43 -1.88
N PRO A 92 -6.20 1.78 -2.50
CA PRO A 92 -6.02 1.81 -3.96
C PRO A 92 -7.12 1.07 -4.76
N TYR A 93 -8.02 0.34 -4.09
CA TYR A 93 -9.15 -0.35 -4.70
C TYR A 93 -10.46 0.44 -4.69
N GLU A 94 -10.49 1.56 -3.96
CA GLU A 94 -11.65 2.44 -3.88
C GLU A 94 -11.46 3.62 -4.84
N ASP A 95 -12.57 4.17 -5.29
CA ASP A 95 -12.58 5.44 -6.02
C ASP A 95 -12.33 6.57 -5.02
N ASN A 96 -11.05 6.88 -4.79
CA ASN A 96 -10.62 7.96 -3.91
C ASN A 96 -10.50 9.24 -4.75
N SER A 97 -11.64 9.87 -5.04
CA SER A 97 -11.89 10.94 -6.02
C SER A 97 -10.79 11.99 -6.24
N SER A 98 -9.90 12.24 -5.28
CA SER A 98 -8.54 12.72 -5.57
C SER A 98 -7.62 12.43 -4.38
N LEU A 99 -6.39 11.98 -4.64
CA LEU A 99 -5.34 11.91 -3.61
C LEU A 99 -5.16 13.27 -2.91
N ALA A 100 -5.34 14.38 -3.64
CA ALA A 100 -5.25 15.72 -3.08
C ALA A 100 -6.35 15.96 -2.02
N GLU A 101 -7.60 15.60 -2.31
CA GLU A 101 -8.71 15.74 -1.36
C GLU A 101 -8.47 14.93 -0.07
N PHE A 102 -7.92 13.72 -0.20
CA PHE A 102 -7.56 12.90 0.94
C PHE A 102 -6.45 13.54 1.79
N ILE A 103 -5.43 14.12 1.13
CA ILE A 103 -4.35 14.83 1.80
C ILE A 103 -4.89 16.07 2.53
N GLU A 104 -5.73 16.88 1.87
CA GLU A 104 -6.38 18.04 2.49
C GLU A 104 -7.17 17.66 3.75
N LYS A 105 -7.89 16.54 3.70
CA LYS A 105 -8.63 16.00 4.85
C LYS A 105 -7.72 15.64 6.03
N ILE A 106 -6.51 15.12 5.77
CA ILE A 106 -5.55 14.77 6.83
C ILE A 106 -4.85 16.01 7.39
N LEU A 107 -4.62 17.02 6.55
CA LEU A 107 -3.85 18.21 6.93
C LEU A 107 -4.71 19.32 7.57
N SER A 108 -6.03 19.30 7.37
CA SER A 108 -6.96 20.27 7.98
C SER A 108 -7.19 19.96 9.46
N PRO A 109 -6.73 20.80 10.42
CA PRO A 109 -6.80 20.50 11.86
C PRO A 109 -8.21 20.56 12.46
N GLU A 110 -9.23 21.05 11.74
CA GLU A 110 -10.57 21.28 12.29
C GLU A 110 -11.69 20.81 11.35
N LYS A 111 -12.07 19.53 11.44
CA LYS A 111 -13.48 19.06 11.38
C LYS A 111 -13.65 17.60 11.83
N SER A 112 -12.95 17.19 12.89
CA SER A 112 -13.20 15.89 13.52
C SER A 112 -13.44 16.02 15.02
N GLU A 113 -14.45 16.82 15.41
CA GLU A 113 -15.25 16.47 16.59
C GLU A 113 -16.46 15.64 16.15
N ILE A 114 -16.34 14.33 16.38
CA ILE A 114 -17.33 13.50 17.07
C ILE A 114 -18.75 13.45 16.46
N LYS A 115 -19.02 12.38 15.70
CA LYS A 115 -20.28 11.64 15.93
C LYS A 115 -19.98 10.56 16.95
N ASN A 116 -20.29 10.86 18.22
CA ASN A 116 -20.53 9.84 19.24
C ASN A 116 -21.77 9.05 18.77
N THR A 117 -21.53 7.92 18.10
CA THR A 117 -22.49 6.82 18.10
C THR A 117 -21.91 5.77 19.06
N PRO A 118 -22.69 5.17 19.97
CA PRO A 118 -22.15 4.38 21.06
C PRO A 118 -21.21 3.30 20.54
N THR A 119 -20.16 3.04 21.31
CA THR A 119 -19.33 1.83 21.23
C THR A 119 -20.22 0.60 21.24
N HIS A 120 -20.66 0.18 20.06
CA HIS A 120 -20.96 -1.20 19.76
C HIS A 120 -19.92 -1.65 18.75
N GLU A 121 -19.33 -2.80 19.03
CA GLU A 121 -18.32 -3.48 18.25
C GLU A 121 -18.71 -3.61 16.77
N GLU A 122 -18.35 -2.62 15.94
CA GLU A 122 -18.60 -2.70 14.51
C GLU A 122 -17.39 -3.33 13.82
N THR A 123 -17.47 -4.64 13.60
CA THR A 123 -16.68 -5.34 12.58
C THR A 123 -16.59 -4.48 11.31
N PRO A 124 -15.38 -4.18 10.79
CA PRO A 124 -15.20 -3.38 9.58
C PRO A 124 -16.19 -3.77 8.49
N VAL A 125 -16.78 -2.79 7.78
CA VAL A 125 -17.77 -3.03 6.69
C VAL A 125 -17.28 -4.05 5.66
N TYR A 126 -15.97 -4.07 5.46
CA TYR A 126 -15.29 -5.02 4.61
C TYR A 126 -15.28 -6.47 5.18
N LEU A 127 -15.21 -6.65 6.51
CA LEU A 127 -15.47 -7.93 7.19
C LEU A 127 -16.95 -8.32 7.13
N LYS A 128 -17.90 -7.36 7.25
CA LYS A 128 -19.35 -7.62 7.07
C LYS A 128 -19.64 -8.21 5.67
N LYS A 129 -19.04 -7.63 4.61
CA LYS A 129 -19.15 -8.16 3.23
C LYS A 129 -18.57 -9.58 3.09
N ARG A 130 -17.52 -9.93 3.83
CA ARG A 130 -16.94 -11.28 3.84
C ARG A 130 -17.82 -12.31 4.54
N LEU A 131 -18.43 -11.96 5.67
CA LEU A 131 -19.35 -12.84 6.40
C LEU A 131 -20.59 -13.16 5.56
N TYR A 132 -21.13 -12.17 4.86
CA TYR A 132 -22.26 -12.35 3.95
C TYR A 132 -21.93 -13.32 2.79
N LYS A 133 -20.74 -13.18 2.18
CA LYS A 133 -20.30 -14.10 1.10
C LYS A 133 -19.94 -15.51 1.59
N LYS A 134 -19.43 -15.65 2.82
CA LYS A 134 -19.11 -16.97 3.40
C LYS A 134 -20.37 -17.79 3.69
N HIS A 135 -21.45 -17.16 4.16
CA HIS A 135 -22.74 -17.83 4.37
C HIS A 135 -23.42 -18.29 3.07
N GLN A 136 -23.21 -17.59 1.95
CA GLN A 136 -23.73 -18.03 0.64
C GLN A 136 -22.87 -19.10 -0.06
N SER A 137 -21.69 -19.43 0.47
CA SER A 137 -20.76 -20.40 -0.14
C SER A 137 -20.55 -21.68 0.68
N SER A 138 -21.27 -21.88 1.79
CA SER A 138 -21.36 -23.17 2.49
C SER A 138 -22.77 -23.75 2.34
N PRO A 139 -23.04 -24.61 1.34
CA PRO A 139 -24.19 -25.49 1.42
C PRO A 139 -23.89 -26.52 2.52
N LEU A 140 -24.42 -26.30 3.72
CA LEU A 140 -24.51 -27.39 4.70
C LEU A 140 -25.50 -28.40 4.13
N LEU A 141 -24.97 -29.57 3.74
CA LEU A 141 -25.73 -30.80 3.61
C LEU A 141 -26.53 -31.00 4.89
N ILE A 142 -27.84 -30.78 4.82
CA ILE A 142 -28.79 -31.42 5.71
C ILE A 142 -29.45 -32.50 4.87
N HIS A 143 -28.93 -33.72 4.96
CA HIS A 143 -29.66 -34.92 4.63
C HIS A 143 -29.52 -35.90 5.81
N LEU A 144 -30.63 -36.61 6.06
CA LEU A 144 -30.85 -37.76 6.96
C LEU A 144 -31.45 -37.35 8.32
N LEU A 145 -32.62 -37.83 8.77
CA LEU A 145 -33.50 -38.92 8.33
C LEU A 145 -34.92 -38.72 8.89
N THR A 146 -35.91 -39.06 8.06
CA THR A 146 -37.17 -39.72 8.46
C THR A 146 -36.93 -41.10 9.04
#